data_AF-A0A6L7X709-F1
#
_entry.id   AF-A0A6L7X709-F1
#
_cell.length_a   1.000
_cell.length_b   1.000
_cell.length_c   1.000
_cell.angle_alpha   90.00
_cell.angle_beta   90.00
_cell.angle_gamma   90.00
#
_symmetry.space_group_name_H-M   'P 1'
#
loop_
_entity.id
_entity.type
_entity.pdbx_description
1 polymer ?
#
loop_
_entity_poly.entity_id
_entity_poly.type
_entity_poly.pdbx_seq_one_letter_code
_entity_poly.pdbx_strand_id
1 'polypeptide(L)'
;GASKTYAMTGWRLGWAIGPEKVIKGAASLQSQMTSNASSISQKAALAAVTADPAGFAWMTEEFARRMVRMRDGLLAIEGVRCGAPDGGFYLFPSFEAVLRPGEGSGELAAALLDQERVATVPGVAFGHDAHLRLSYATSDAMIDEGVGRIQRFFAER
;
A
#
# COMPACT_ATOMS: atom_id res chain seq x y z
N GLY A 1 -9.51 11.87 -3.67
CA GLY A 1 -10.37 11.14 -2.73
C GLY A 1 -9.78 11.22 -1.33
N ALA A 2 -10.57 11.08 -0.27
CA ALA A 2 -10.10 11.40 1.08
C ALA A 2 -9.31 10.28 1.77
N SER A 3 -9.40 9.05 1.26
CA SER A 3 -8.94 7.84 1.95
C SER A 3 -7.47 7.83 2.36
N LYS A 4 -6.57 8.43 1.57
CA LYS A 4 -5.12 8.31 1.77
C LYS A 4 -4.52 9.57 2.36
N THR A 5 -4.71 10.71 1.67
CA THR A 5 -4.19 12.02 2.09
C THR A 5 -4.65 12.43 3.48
N TYR A 6 -5.87 12.06 3.88
CA TYR A 6 -6.46 12.47 5.16
C TYR A 6 -6.68 11.29 6.13
N ALA A 7 -6.08 10.13 5.87
CA ALA A 7 -6.29 8.90 6.66
C ALA A 7 -7.78 8.48 6.83
N MET A 8 -8.64 8.80 5.85
CA MET A 8 -10.09 8.57 5.94
C MET A 8 -10.57 7.28 5.23
N THR A 9 -9.80 6.19 5.27
CA THR A 9 -10.14 4.94 4.52
C THR A 9 -11.53 4.40 4.83
N GLY A 10 -11.93 4.43 6.11
CA GLY A 10 -13.24 3.97 6.59
C GLY A 10 -14.42 4.88 6.24
N TRP A 11 -14.18 6.11 5.79
CA TRP A 11 -15.23 7.10 5.51
C TRP A 11 -15.84 6.95 4.12
N ARG A 12 -15.20 6.16 3.25
CA ARG A 12 -15.70 5.77 1.93
C ARG A 12 -16.01 6.96 1.02
N LEU A 13 -15.16 7.99 1.00
CA LEU A 13 -15.37 9.18 0.18
C LEU A 13 -14.30 9.36 -0.91
N GLY A 14 -14.77 9.38 -2.16
CA GLY A 14 -13.99 9.70 -3.36
C GLY A 14 -14.69 10.79 -4.17
N TRP A 15 -13.95 11.38 -5.11
CA TRP A 15 -14.47 12.32 -6.10
C TRP A 15 -13.68 12.15 -7.40
N ALA A 16 -14.31 12.53 -8.51
CA ALA A 16 -13.70 12.56 -9.83
C ALA A 16 -13.85 13.98 -10.41
N ILE A 17 -12.86 14.42 -11.16
CA ILE A 17 -12.84 15.70 -11.86
C ILE A 17 -12.53 15.39 -13.34
N GLY A 18 -13.34 15.90 -14.26
CA GLY A 18 -13.20 15.59 -15.67
C GLY A 18 -14.22 16.32 -16.54
N PRO A 19 -14.29 16.01 -17.85
CA PRO A 19 -15.20 16.67 -18.78
C PRO A 19 -16.66 16.53 -18.34
N GLU A 20 -17.42 17.62 -18.44
CA GLU A 20 -18.79 17.70 -17.93
C GLU A 20 -19.69 16.55 -18.43
N LYS A 21 -19.61 16.23 -19.72
CA LYS A 21 -20.39 15.14 -20.33
C LYS A 21 -20.10 13.79 -19.68
N VAL A 22 -18.83 13.53 -19.33
CA VAL A 22 -18.40 12.28 -18.70
C VAL A 22 -18.89 12.23 -17.24
N ILE A 23 -18.70 13.32 -16.50
CA ILE A 23 -19.13 13.41 -15.09
C ILE A 23 -20.65 13.28 -14.96
N LYS A 24 -21.42 13.91 -15.85
CA LYS A 24 -22.88 13.76 -15.89
C LYS A 24 -23.28 12.31 -16.13
N GLY A 25 -22.66 11.63 -17.11
CA GLY A 25 -22.92 10.21 -17.35
C GLY A 25 -22.61 9.32 -16.15
N ALA A 26 -21.46 9.55 -15.49
CA ALA A 26 -21.07 8.84 -14.28
C ALA A 26 -22.04 9.09 -13.12
N ALA A 27 -22.49 10.33 -12.92
CA ALA A 27 -23.48 10.68 -11.90
C ALA A 27 -24.84 10.01 -12.15
N SER A 28 -25.30 9.96 -13.41
CA SER A 28 -26.52 9.25 -13.79
C SER A 28 -26.41 7.75 -13.45
N LEU A 29 -25.29 7.10 -13.79
CA LEU A 29 -25.06 5.70 -13.43
C LEU A 29 -25.05 5.50 -11.89
N GLN A 30 -24.31 6.34 -11.16
CA GLN A 30 -24.20 6.25 -9.70
C GLN A 30 -25.57 6.35 -9.01
N SER A 31 -26.47 7.21 -9.54
CA SER A 31 -27.82 7.40 -8.99
C SER A 31 -28.64 6.10 -8.94
N GLN A 32 -28.39 5.19 -9.89
CA GLN A 32 -29.05 3.89 -10.00
C GLN A 32 -28.29 2.74 -9.30
N MET A 33 -27.08 2.99 -8.80
CA MET A 33 -26.26 1.96 -8.13
C MET A 33 -26.22 2.14 -6.61
N THR A 34 -25.92 3.35 -6.16
CA THR A 34 -25.63 3.63 -4.73
C THR A 34 -26.21 4.96 -4.25
N SER A 35 -26.95 5.67 -5.11
CA SER A 35 -27.45 7.01 -4.87
C SER A 35 -26.32 8.01 -4.54
N ASN A 36 -26.17 8.40 -3.27
CA ASN A 36 -25.24 9.42 -2.81
C ASN A 36 -24.29 8.85 -1.75
N ALA A 37 -23.07 9.38 -1.68
CA ALA A 37 -22.17 9.10 -0.57
C ALA A 37 -22.74 9.61 0.77
N SER A 38 -22.34 8.99 1.88
CA SER A 38 -22.76 9.36 3.24
C SER A 38 -22.62 10.87 3.48
N SER A 39 -23.71 11.51 3.95
CA SER A 39 -23.73 12.95 4.27
C SER A 39 -22.74 13.31 5.38
N ILE A 40 -22.55 12.42 6.36
CA ILE A 40 -21.57 12.57 7.43
C ILE A 40 -20.15 12.57 6.83
N SER A 41 -19.86 11.62 5.93
CA SER A 41 -18.56 11.55 5.26
C SER A 41 -18.28 12.76 4.39
N GLN A 42 -19.29 13.31 3.72
CA GLN A 42 -19.16 14.53 2.93
C GLN A 42 -18.76 15.73 3.82
N LYS A 43 -19.39 15.89 5.00
CA LYS A 43 -19.04 16.97 5.94
C LYS A 43 -17.66 16.79 6.54
N ALA A 44 -17.27 15.57 6.91
CA ALA A 44 -15.93 15.29 7.42
C ALA A 44 -14.85 15.57 6.37
N ALA A 45 -15.09 15.17 5.11
CA ALA A 45 -14.15 15.45 4.04
C ALA A 45 -14.07 16.93 3.68
N LEU A 46 -15.18 17.68 3.76
CA LEU A 46 -15.15 19.13 3.62
C LEU A 46 -14.19 19.75 4.63
N ALA A 47 -14.30 19.37 5.91
CA ALA A 47 -13.40 19.84 6.95
C ALA A 47 -11.93 19.48 6.64
N ALA A 48 -11.67 18.26 6.16
CA ALA A 48 -10.33 17.80 5.82
C ALA A 48 -9.71 18.55 4.61
N VAL A 49 -10.47 18.76 3.53
CA VAL A 49 -9.95 19.40 2.30
C VAL A 49 -9.80 20.92 2.43
N THR A 50 -10.49 21.54 3.39
CA THR A 50 -10.36 22.98 3.66
C THR A 50 -9.40 23.29 4.82
N ALA A 51 -8.87 22.28 5.50
CA ALA A 51 -7.88 22.46 6.55
C ALA A 51 -6.54 22.91 5.97
N ASP A 52 -5.70 23.53 6.80
CA ASP A 52 -4.33 23.89 6.43
C ASP A 52 -3.53 22.62 6.06
N PRO A 53 -3.02 22.49 4.82
CA PRO A 53 -2.22 21.35 4.41
C PRO A 53 -1.00 21.09 5.29
N ALA A 54 -0.44 22.13 5.94
CA ALA A 54 0.68 21.98 6.87
C ALA A 54 0.37 21.03 8.03
N GLY A 55 -0.90 20.90 8.43
CA GLY A 55 -1.35 19.96 9.47
C GLY A 55 -1.16 18.48 9.12
N PHE A 56 -0.88 18.15 7.85
CA PHE A 56 -0.68 16.78 7.37
C PHE A 56 0.77 16.48 6.95
N ALA A 57 1.66 17.49 6.93
CA ALA A 57 3.04 17.34 6.44
C ALA A 57 3.83 16.26 7.22
N TRP A 58 3.59 16.15 8.52
CA TRP A 58 4.19 15.15 9.39
C TRP A 58 3.92 13.71 8.93
N MET A 59 2.77 13.42 8.30
CA MET A 59 2.49 12.07 7.79
C MET A 59 3.42 11.71 6.64
N THR A 60 3.71 12.66 5.76
CA THR A 60 4.63 12.46 4.63
C THR A 60 6.04 12.18 5.13
N GLU A 61 6.51 12.95 6.11
CA GLU A 61 7.83 12.74 6.75
C GLU A 61 7.93 11.36 7.40
N GLU A 62 6.88 10.96 8.12
CA GLU A 62 6.83 9.67 8.80
C GLU A 62 6.79 8.50 7.79
N PHE A 63 6.03 8.62 6.70
CA PHE A 63 6.02 7.62 5.64
C PHE A 63 7.35 7.54 4.89
N ALA A 64 8.02 8.67 4.64
CA ALA A 64 9.35 8.67 4.03
C ALA A 64 10.39 7.94 4.90
N ARG A 65 10.36 8.20 6.23
CA ARG A 65 11.23 7.52 7.18
C ARG A 65 10.96 6.01 7.25
N ARG A 66 9.68 5.61 7.31
CA ARG A 66 9.26 4.19 7.32
C ARG A 66 9.60 3.47 6.03
N MET A 67 9.50 4.16 4.89
CA MET A 67 9.90 3.63 3.58
C MET A 67 11.37 3.23 3.58
N VAL A 68 12.26 4.15 4.00
CA VAL A 68 13.70 3.88 4.10
C VAL A 68 13.96 2.71 5.04
N ARG A 69 13.35 2.74 6.23
CA ARG A 69 13.50 1.68 7.24
C ARG A 69 13.14 0.29 6.70
N MET A 70 11.96 0.14 6.10
CA MET A 70 11.53 -1.15 5.54
C MET A 70 12.41 -1.56 4.36
N ARG A 71 12.75 -0.62 3.47
CA ARG A 71 13.55 -0.90 2.27
C ARG A 71 14.94 -1.38 2.64
N ASP A 72 15.62 -0.69 3.54
CA ASP A 72 17.00 -1.00 3.91
C ASP A 72 17.08 -2.37 4.61
N GLY A 73 16.08 -2.72 5.43
CA GLY A 73 16.00 -4.05 6.01
C GLY A 73 15.70 -5.16 4.98
N LEU A 74 14.88 -4.89 3.96
CA LEU A 74 14.66 -5.85 2.86
C LEU A 74 15.92 -6.04 1.99
N LEU A 75 16.68 -4.96 1.75
CA LEU A 75 17.93 -5.00 0.97
C LEU A 75 19.08 -5.73 1.70
N ALA A 76 18.95 -5.97 3.00
CA ALA A 76 19.90 -6.81 3.74
C ALA A 76 19.78 -8.31 3.41
N ILE A 77 18.71 -8.72 2.71
CA ILE A 77 18.55 -10.09 2.22
C ILE A 77 19.29 -10.21 0.88
N GLU A 78 20.29 -11.07 0.80
CA GLU A 78 21.07 -11.27 -0.41
C GLU A 78 20.17 -11.67 -1.59
N GLY A 79 20.33 -11.01 -2.74
CA GLY A 79 19.52 -11.24 -3.94
C GLY A 79 18.19 -10.46 -4.00
N VAL A 80 17.71 -9.88 -2.90
CA VAL A 80 16.52 -9.02 -2.91
C VAL A 80 16.87 -7.63 -3.45
N ARG A 81 16.08 -7.14 -4.40
CA ARG A 81 16.24 -5.80 -5.00
C ARG A 81 15.00 -4.96 -4.74
N CYS A 82 15.16 -3.71 -4.31
CA CYS A 82 14.03 -2.82 -4.06
C CYS A 82 14.37 -1.38 -4.41
N GLY A 83 13.62 -0.78 -5.33
CA GLY A 83 13.72 0.65 -5.65
C GLY A 83 13.07 1.53 -4.60
N ALA A 84 13.49 2.79 -4.53
CA ALA A 84 12.80 3.81 -3.75
C ALA A 84 11.56 4.31 -4.52
N PRO A 85 10.35 4.24 -3.97
CA PRO A 85 9.18 4.84 -4.61
C PRO A 85 9.19 6.36 -4.43
N ASP A 86 8.74 7.08 -5.46
CA ASP A 86 8.57 8.55 -5.39
C ASP A 86 7.33 8.97 -4.58
N GLY A 87 6.48 8.02 -4.18
CA GLY A 87 5.29 8.29 -3.38
C GLY A 87 4.46 7.05 -3.07
N GLY A 88 3.33 7.28 -2.38
CA GLY A 88 2.50 6.21 -1.83
C GLY A 88 3.03 5.68 -0.50
N PHE A 89 2.62 4.48 -0.13
CA PHE A 89 3.05 3.82 1.12
C PHE A 89 3.31 2.31 0.93
N TYR A 90 3.79 1.95 -0.27
CA TYR A 90 4.11 0.57 -0.64
C TYR A 90 5.54 0.44 -1.15
N LEU A 91 6.19 -0.66 -0.80
CA LEU A 91 7.38 -1.15 -1.48
C LEU A 91 7.01 -2.33 -2.39
N PHE A 92 7.76 -2.50 -3.47
CA PHE A 92 7.56 -3.56 -4.45
C PHE A 92 8.89 -4.28 -4.77
N PRO A 93 9.55 -4.90 -3.77
CA PRO A 93 10.81 -5.61 -3.96
C PRO A 93 10.67 -6.79 -4.93
N SER A 94 11.75 -7.05 -5.65
CA SER A 94 11.98 -8.24 -6.45
C SER A 94 12.70 -9.29 -5.61
N PHE A 95 12.17 -10.50 -5.64
CA PHE A 95 12.73 -11.72 -5.04
C PHE A 95 13.25 -12.69 -6.12
N GLU A 96 13.36 -12.25 -7.37
CA GLU A 96 13.71 -13.08 -8.52
C GLU A 96 14.97 -13.94 -8.30
N ALA A 97 16.00 -13.39 -7.64
CA ALA A 97 17.25 -14.09 -7.40
C ALA A 97 17.19 -15.13 -6.26
N VAL A 98 16.13 -15.12 -5.45
CA VAL A 98 15.96 -16.01 -4.28
C VAL A 98 14.79 -16.98 -4.42
N LEU A 99 14.01 -16.88 -5.51
CA LEU A 99 12.96 -17.82 -5.83
C LEU A 99 13.54 -19.18 -6.27
N ARG A 100 12.87 -20.25 -5.87
CA ARG A 100 13.20 -21.61 -6.32
C ARG A 100 12.64 -21.86 -7.73
N PRO A 101 13.19 -22.82 -8.49
CA PRO A 101 12.62 -23.21 -9.77
C PRO A 101 11.13 -23.56 -9.65
N GLY A 102 10.29 -22.88 -10.43
CA GLY A 102 8.83 -23.06 -10.43
C GLY A 102 8.09 -22.36 -9.29
N GLU A 103 8.77 -21.59 -8.44
CA GLU A 103 8.14 -20.78 -7.40
C GLU A 103 7.87 -19.36 -7.90
N GLY A 104 6.64 -18.89 -7.75
CA GLY A 104 6.24 -17.52 -8.02
C GLY A 104 5.94 -16.73 -6.75
N SER A 105 5.42 -15.54 -6.96
CA SER A 105 5.05 -14.61 -5.89
C SER A 105 3.90 -15.14 -5.05
N GLY A 106 3.01 -15.94 -5.64
CA GLY A 106 1.90 -16.58 -4.93
C GLY A 106 2.39 -17.58 -3.88
N GLU A 107 3.27 -18.50 -4.29
CA GLU A 107 3.88 -19.49 -3.40
C GLU A 107 4.73 -18.83 -2.32
N LEU A 108 5.52 -17.81 -2.68
CA LEU A 108 6.32 -17.07 -1.71
C LEU A 108 5.45 -16.34 -0.68
N ALA A 109 4.37 -15.66 -1.12
CA ALA A 109 3.46 -14.97 -0.21
C ALA A 109 2.75 -15.94 0.74
N ALA A 110 2.32 -17.10 0.24
CA ALA A 110 1.72 -18.15 1.05
C ALA A 110 2.73 -18.72 2.08
N ALA A 111 3.97 -19.02 1.66
CA ALA A 111 5.00 -19.54 2.53
C ALA A 111 5.35 -18.56 3.67
N LEU A 112 5.52 -17.27 3.36
CA LEU A 112 5.74 -16.22 4.36
C LEU A 112 4.56 -16.09 5.35
N LEU A 113 3.33 -16.27 4.89
CA LEU A 113 2.16 -16.25 5.78
C LEU A 113 2.10 -17.50 6.67
N ASP A 114 2.38 -18.67 6.11
CA ASP A 114 2.22 -19.96 6.78
C ASP A 114 3.34 -20.25 7.78
N GLN A 115 4.57 -19.85 7.48
CA GLN A 115 5.74 -20.12 8.30
C GLN A 115 6.07 -18.96 9.23
N GLU A 116 5.96 -17.74 8.71
CA GLU A 116 6.40 -16.52 9.38
C GLU A 116 5.27 -15.61 9.85
N ARG A 117 4.02 -15.92 9.48
CA ARG A 117 2.84 -15.07 9.76
C ARG A 117 2.99 -13.64 9.20
N VAL A 118 3.71 -13.49 8.09
CA VAL A 118 3.86 -12.21 7.39
C VAL A 118 2.95 -12.18 6.17
N ALA A 119 1.86 -11.41 6.25
CA ALA A 119 0.95 -11.21 5.14
C ALA A 119 1.52 -10.20 4.13
N THR A 120 1.68 -10.62 2.88
CA THR A 120 2.06 -9.77 1.74
C THR A 120 1.06 -9.95 0.59
N VAL A 121 1.13 -9.10 -0.43
CA VAL A 121 0.32 -9.29 -1.65
C VAL A 121 1.23 -9.77 -2.78
N PRO A 122 0.92 -10.90 -3.43
CA PRO A 122 1.75 -11.45 -4.50
C PRO A 122 1.77 -10.53 -5.72
N GLY A 123 2.96 -10.35 -6.30
CA GLY A 123 3.23 -9.48 -7.42
C GLY A 123 2.54 -9.92 -8.72
N VAL A 124 2.18 -11.20 -8.85
CA VAL A 124 1.39 -11.71 -9.99
C VAL A 124 0.05 -10.98 -10.16
N ALA A 125 -0.55 -10.51 -9.06
CA ALA A 125 -1.77 -9.69 -9.09
C ALA A 125 -1.55 -8.30 -9.75
N PHE A 126 -0.29 -7.91 -9.93
CA PHE A 126 0.16 -6.68 -10.58
C PHE A 126 0.99 -6.95 -11.85
N GLY A 127 1.05 -8.20 -12.34
CA GLY A 127 1.79 -8.57 -13.54
C GLY A 127 3.30 -8.83 -13.34
N HIS A 128 3.79 -8.94 -12.10
CA HIS A 128 5.21 -9.19 -11.80
C HIS A 128 5.37 -10.35 -10.81
N ASP A 129 5.44 -11.58 -11.32
CA ASP A 129 5.39 -12.79 -10.49
C ASP A 129 6.66 -13.06 -9.65
N ALA A 130 7.70 -12.25 -9.80
CA ALA A 130 8.87 -12.33 -8.92
C ALA A 130 8.84 -11.30 -7.77
N HIS A 131 7.76 -10.55 -7.61
CA HIS A 131 7.68 -9.42 -6.68
C HIS A 131 6.64 -9.67 -5.59
N LEU A 132 6.78 -8.98 -4.46
CA LEU A 132 5.71 -8.85 -3.46
C LEU A 132 5.42 -7.38 -3.22
N ARG A 133 4.17 -7.04 -2.91
CA ARG A 133 3.79 -5.69 -2.46
C ARG A 133 3.66 -5.67 -0.94
N LEU A 134 4.45 -4.81 -0.30
CA LEU A 134 4.45 -4.61 1.15
C LEU A 134 4.02 -3.19 1.49
N SER A 135 3.14 -3.04 2.47
CA SER A 135 2.67 -1.74 2.96
C SER A 135 3.47 -1.32 4.18
N TYR A 136 4.07 -0.13 4.15
CA TYR A 136 4.71 0.47 5.34
C TYR A 136 3.79 1.47 6.06
N ALA A 137 2.48 1.44 5.76
CA ALA A 137 1.47 2.17 6.51
C ALA A 137 1.08 1.48 7.84
N THR A 138 2.08 1.27 8.70
CA THR A 138 1.95 0.65 10.03
C THR A 138 3.01 1.22 10.98
N SER A 139 3.08 0.74 12.22
CA SER A 139 4.09 1.18 13.20
C SER A 139 5.49 0.65 12.89
N ASP A 140 6.51 1.34 13.39
CA ASP A 140 7.91 0.91 13.27
C ASP A 140 8.15 -0.48 13.82
N ALA A 141 7.57 -0.80 14.97
CA ALA A 141 7.71 -2.11 15.59
C ALA A 141 7.19 -3.23 14.67
N MET A 142 6.05 -3.01 14.00
CA MET A 142 5.51 -3.96 13.04
C MET A 142 6.35 -4.05 11.76
N ILE A 143 6.97 -2.96 11.33
CA ILE A 143 7.91 -2.96 10.19
C ILE A 143 9.13 -3.80 10.53
N ASP A 144 9.76 -3.52 11.68
CA ASP A 144 10.97 -4.20 12.12
C ASP A 144 10.72 -5.69 12.33
N GLU A 145 9.61 -6.03 12.99
CA GLU A 145 9.20 -7.41 13.18
C GLU A 145 8.92 -8.10 11.85
N GLY A 146 8.11 -7.51 10.97
CA GLY A 146 7.77 -8.09 9.68
C GLY A 146 9.00 -8.32 8.79
N VAL A 147 9.90 -7.34 8.72
CA VAL A 147 11.15 -7.46 7.96
C VAL A 147 12.08 -8.51 8.58
N GLY A 148 12.24 -8.51 9.91
CA GLY A 148 13.07 -9.51 10.60
C GLY A 148 12.57 -10.94 10.39
N ARG A 149 11.26 -11.14 10.29
CA ARG A 149 10.66 -12.43 9.95
C ARG A 149 10.93 -12.86 8.50
N ILE A 150 10.86 -11.92 7.55
CA ILE A 150 11.23 -12.19 6.15
C ILE A 150 12.73 -12.53 6.05
N GLN A 151 13.59 -11.81 6.76
CA GLN A 151 15.02 -12.12 6.81
C GLN A 151 15.28 -13.52 7.35
N ARG A 152 14.62 -13.90 8.45
CA ARG A 152 14.71 -15.27 9.00
C ARG A 152 14.26 -16.33 8.00
N PHE A 153 13.13 -16.12 7.31
CA PHE A 153 12.65 -17.04 6.28
C PHE A 153 13.71 -17.36 5.23
N PHE A 154 14.43 -16.33 4.75
CA PHE A 154 15.47 -16.53 3.75
C PHE A 154 16.80 -17.04 4.32
N ALA A 155 17.06 -16.84 5.61
CA ALA A 155 18.25 -17.38 6.28
C ALA A 155 18.15 -18.89 6.55
N GLU A 156 16.92 -19.40 6.73
CA GLU A 156 16.65 -20.82 7.03
C GLU A 156 16.37 -21.67 5.77
N ARG A 157 16.39 -21.04 4.59
CA ARG A 157 15.93 -21.61 3.33
C ARG A 157 17.05 -22.06 2.39
#